data_AF-A0A0U5L6E3-F1
#
_entry.id   AF-A0A0U5L6E3-F1
#
_cell.length_a   1.000
_cell.length_b   1.000
_cell.length_c   1.000
_cell.angle_alpha   90.00
_cell.angle_beta   90.00
_cell.angle_gamma   90.00
#
_symmetry.space_group_name_H-M   'P 1'
#
loop_
_entity.id
_entity.type
_entity.pdbx_description
1 polymer ?
#
loop_
_entity_poly.entity_id
_entity_poly.type
_entity_poly.pdbx_seq_one_letter_code
_entity_poly.pdbx_strand_id
1 'polypeptide(L)'
;MLQQRRTPEAEHTVSDYMQSSNDAFPSSQETLGHIVTDIIRAGETVSRKAICAKLLARLSDNQDPELEKQYHELIALLLGRE
;
A
#
# COMPACT_ATOMS: atom_id res chain seq x y z
N MET A 1 17.95 -37.33 -35.48
CA MET A 1 18.73 -37.14 -34.23
C MET A 1 18.45 -35.74 -33.72
N LEU A 2 17.75 -35.71 -32.57
CA LEU A 2 17.69 -34.68 -31.52
C LEU A 2 17.00 -33.33 -31.73
N GLN A 3 16.20 -33.06 -30.70
CA GLN A 3 15.07 -32.17 -30.53
C GLN A 3 15.47 -30.99 -29.62
N GLN A 4 14.95 -29.80 -29.95
CA GLN A 4 14.69 -28.60 -29.15
C GLN A 4 15.52 -28.31 -27.88
N ARG A 5 15.93 -27.04 -27.72
CA ARG A 5 15.81 -26.36 -26.42
C ARG A 5 15.48 -24.88 -26.59
N ARG A 6 14.18 -24.58 -26.65
CA ARG A 6 13.60 -23.27 -26.34
C ARG A 6 13.88 -23.01 -24.85
N THR A 7 14.58 -21.93 -24.54
CA THR A 7 14.84 -21.50 -23.16
C THR A 7 13.57 -20.93 -22.53
N PRO A 8 13.18 -21.39 -21.32
CA PRO A 8 12.14 -20.75 -20.51
C PRO A 8 12.82 -19.79 -19.52
N GLU A 9 13.21 -18.59 -19.95
CA GLU A 9 13.83 -17.59 -19.05
C GLU A 9 12.93 -16.38 -18.79
N ALA A 10 11.91 -16.15 -19.64
CA ALA A 10 10.97 -15.04 -19.49
C ALA A 10 9.82 -15.32 -18.49
N GLU A 11 9.60 -16.57 -18.11
CA GLU A 11 8.43 -16.99 -17.32
C GLU A 11 8.67 -16.89 -15.80
N HIS A 12 9.92 -16.90 -15.36
CA HIS A 12 10.28 -16.87 -13.94
C HIS A 12 10.42 -15.43 -13.39
N THR A 13 10.74 -14.45 -14.24
CA THR A 13 11.04 -13.08 -13.80
C THR A 13 9.81 -12.30 -13.34
N VAL A 14 8.63 -12.60 -13.92
CA VAL A 14 7.37 -11.94 -13.52
C VAL A 14 6.86 -12.50 -12.19
N SER A 15 7.03 -13.82 -11.97
CA SER A 15 6.60 -14.47 -10.74
C SER A 15 7.44 -14.03 -9.54
N ASP A 16 8.77 -13.92 -9.68
CA ASP A 16 9.64 -13.47 -8.58
C ASP A 16 9.44 -11.99 -8.21
N TYR A 17 9.13 -11.14 -9.19
CA TYR A 17 8.81 -9.73 -8.94
C TYR A 17 7.47 -9.58 -8.18
N MET A 18 6.45 -10.35 -8.55
CA MET A 18 5.17 -10.34 -7.81
C MET A 18 5.28 -11.01 -6.43
N GLN A 19 6.10 -12.05 -6.28
CA GLN A 19 6.29 -12.75 -4.99
C GLN A 19 7.01 -11.87 -3.97
N SER A 20 8.00 -11.07 -4.39
CA SER A 20 8.70 -10.10 -3.53
C SER A 20 7.84 -8.86 -3.17
N SER A 21 6.71 -8.68 -3.85
CA SER A 21 5.72 -7.62 -3.57
C SER A 21 4.71 -8.00 -2.49
N ASN A 22 4.58 -9.30 -2.16
CA ASN A 22 3.52 -9.78 -1.25
C ASN A 22 3.81 -9.51 0.24
N ASP A 23 5.07 -9.26 0.60
CA ASP A 23 5.52 -8.83 1.94
C ASP A 23 5.91 -7.34 1.97
N ALA A 24 5.75 -6.62 0.85
CA ALA A 24 6.05 -5.19 0.78
C ALA A 24 4.87 -4.39 1.34
N PHE A 25 5.14 -3.47 2.27
CA PHE A 25 4.12 -2.54 2.76
C PHE A 25 3.49 -1.76 1.60
N PRO A 26 2.15 -1.55 1.61
CA PRO A 26 1.48 -0.82 0.54
C PRO A 26 2.05 0.58 0.43
N SER A 27 2.28 1.03 -0.80
CA SER A 27 2.79 2.39 -1.05
C SER A 27 1.88 3.46 -0.43
N SER A 28 2.40 4.68 -0.21
CA SER A 28 1.60 5.78 0.36
C SER A 28 0.34 6.11 -0.46
N GLN A 29 0.43 6.08 -1.79
CA GLN A 29 -0.73 6.28 -2.66
C GLN A 29 -1.72 5.12 -2.55
N GLU A 30 -1.24 3.88 -2.50
CA GLU A 30 -2.08 2.71 -2.34
C GLU A 30 -2.80 2.71 -0.99
N THR A 31 -2.09 3.03 0.08
CA THR A 31 -2.63 3.21 1.43
C THR A 31 -3.75 4.25 1.45
N LEU A 32 -3.53 5.42 0.83
CA LEU A 32 -4.58 6.45 0.71
C LEU A 32 -5.76 5.94 -0.13
N GLY A 33 -5.52 5.20 -1.21
CA GLY A 33 -6.55 4.60 -2.03
C GLY A 33 -7.43 3.61 -1.26
N HIS A 34 -6.80 2.75 -0.44
CA HIS A 34 -7.50 1.83 0.46
C HIS A 34 -8.36 2.59 1.47
N ILE A 35 -7.83 3.64 2.09
CA ILE A 35 -8.57 4.45 3.06
C ILE A 35 -9.76 5.17 2.42
N VAL A 36 -9.58 5.77 1.24
CA VAL A 36 -10.67 6.41 0.50
C VAL A 36 -11.75 5.39 0.14
N THR A 37 -11.34 4.19 -0.29
CA THR A 37 -12.26 3.09 -0.56
C THR A 37 -13.05 2.68 0.68
N ASP A 38 -12.39 2.55 1.83
CA ASP A 38 -13.04 2.23 3.11
C ASP A 38 -14.06 3.29 3.51
N ILE A 39 -13.74 4.58 3.34
CA ILE A 39 -14.65 5.70 3.60
C ILE A 39 -15.89 5.61 2.71
N ILE A 40 -15.70 5.40 1.40
CA ILE A 40 -16.81 5.31 0.45
C ILE A 40 -17.70 4.09 0.76
N ARG A 41 -17.09 2.94 1.07
CA ARG A 41 -17.82 1.70 1.41
C ARG A 41 -18.58 1.82 2.72
N ALA A 42 -18.11 2.63 3.65
CA ALA A 42 -18.83 2.98 4.88
C ALA A 42 -19.97 3.98 4.65
N GLY A 43 -20.13 4.53 3.44
CA GLY A 43 -21.11 5.58 3.14
C GLY A 43 -20.74 6.94 3.74
N GLU A 44 -19.47 7.13 4.11
CA GLU A 44 -18.96 8.37 4.70
C GLU A 44 -18.50 9.35 3.60
N THR A 45 -18.53 10.65 3.90
CA THR A 45 -17.97 11.66 3.00
C THR A 45 -16.45 11.63 3.01
N VAL A 46 -15.84 11.46 1.84
CA VAL A 46 -14.38 11.59 1.66
C VAL A 46 -13.97 13.03 1.95
N SER A 47 -13.28 13.20 3.07
CA SER A 47 -12.80 14.49 3.55
C SER A 47 -11.45 14.32 4.21
N ARG A 48 -10.65 15.39 4.27
CA ARG A 48 -9.38 15.40 4.99
C ARG A 48 -9.54 14.89 6.43
N LYS A 49 -10.61 15.30 7.12
CA LYS A 49 -10.94 14.83 8.47
C LYS A 49 -11.17 13.32 8.51
N ALA A 50 -11.97 12.77 7.60
CA ALA A 50 -12.25 11.33 7.55
C ALA A 50 -10.99 10.51 7.25
N ILE A 51 -10.16 10.99 6.31
CA ILE A 51 -8.89 10.33 5.96
C ILE A 51 -7.92 10.36 7.15
N CYS A 52 -7.70 11.52 7.77
CA CYS A 52 -6.86 11.64 8.95
C CYS A 52 -7.37 10.77 10.11
N ALA A 53 -8.69 10.70 10.33
CA ALA A 53 -9.27 9.87 11.38
C ALA A 53 -9.00 8.37 11.16
N LYS A 54 -9.13 7.87 9.93
CA LYS A 54 -8.81 6.46 9.63
C LYS A 54 -7.31 6.17 9.71
N LEU A 55 -6.44 7.11 9.30
CA LEU A 55 -4.99 6.99 9.48
C LEU A 55 -4.60 6.91 10.98
N LEU A 56 -5.18 7.78 11.80
CA LEU A 56 -4.95 7.79 13.26
C LEU A 56 -5.46 6.52 13.94
N ALA A 57 -6.62 5.99 13.50
CA ALA A 57 -7.13 4.72 14.01
C ALA A 57 -6.15 3.57 13.70
N ARG A 58 -5.65 3.48 12.45
CA ARG A 58 -4.66 2.47 12.06
C ARG A 58 -3.34 2.62 12.82
N LEU A 59 -2.89 3.84 13.08
CA LEU A 59 -1.72 4.11 13.93
C LEU A 59 -1.90 3.58 15.36
N SER A 60 -3.11 3.66 15.92
CA SER A 60 -3.36 3.27 17.32
C SER A 60 -3.26 1.76 17.55
N ASP A 61 -3.48 0.97 16.50
CA ASP A 61 -3.45 -0.49 16.54
C ASP A 61 -2.17 -1.10 15.96
N ASN A 62 -1.28 -0.29 15.37
CA ASN A 62 -0.06 -0.77 14.72
C ASN A 62 1.13 -0.78 15.71
N GLN A 63 2.00 -1.78 15.59
CA GLN A 63 3.26 -1.85 16.34
C GLN A 63 4.49 -1.82 15.42
N ASP A 64 4.28 -1.70 14.11
CA ASP A 64 5.35 -1.63 13.13
C ASP A 64 5.86 -0.18 12.95
N PRO A 65 7.14 0.08 13.24
CA PRO A 65 7.69 1.44 13.22
C PRO A 65 7.80 2.03 11.81
N GLU A 66 7.91 1.20 10.76
CA GLU A 66 7.97 1.69 9.37
C GLU A 66 6.58 2.15 8.92
N LEU A 67 5.54 1.38 9.24
CA LEU A 67 4.16 1.77 8.96
C LEU A 67 3.74 3.00 9.77
N GLU A 68 4.15 3.10 11.03
CA GLU A 68 3.89 4.29 11.84
C GLU A 68 4.48 5.55 11.21
N LYS A 69 5.74 5.47 10.76
CA LYS A 69 6.40 6.58 10.05
C LYS A 69 5.65 6.95 8.78
N GLN A 70 5.29 5.97 7.94
CA GLN A 70 4.55 6.21 6.72
C GLN A 70 3.19 6.89 6.97
N TYR A 71 2.45 6.46 8.00
CA TYR A 71 1.17 7.08 8.35
C TYR A 71 1.35 8.50 8.89
N HIS A 72 2.42 8.77 9.64
CA HIS A 72 2.74 10.13 10.07
C HIS A 72 3.08 11.06 8.91
N GLU A 73 3.87 10.62 7.93
CA GLU A 73 4.15 11.38 6.70
C GLU A 73 2.86 11.68 5.93
N LEU A 74 1.99 10.67 5.74
CA LEU A 74 0.69 10.88 5.11
C LEU A 74 -0.19 11.89 5.84
N ILE A 75 -0.18 11.89 7.17
CA ILE A 75 -0.91 12.88 7.98
C ILE A 75 -0.28 14.27 7.80
N ALA A 76 1.05 14.39 7.83
CA ALA A 76 1.76 15.65 7.62
C ALA A 76 1.42 16.25 6.25
N LEU A 77 1.45 15.44 5.19
CA LEU A 77 1.05 15.81 3.84
C LEU A 77 -0.40 16.34 3.78
N LEU A 78 -1.35 15.60 4.36
CA LEU A 78 -2.76 16.01 4.36
C LEU A 78 -2.99 17.30 5.15
N LEU A 79 -2.17 17.58 6.16
CA LEU A 79 -2.20 18.81 6.94
C LEU A 79 -1.39 19.96 6.32
N GLY A 80 -0.63 19.69 5.24
CA GLY A 80 0.23 20.68 4.59
C GLY A 80 1.46 21.05 5.44
N ARG A 81 2.07 20.08 6.11
CA ARG A 81 3.23 20.26 7.02
C ARG A 81 4.54 19.66 6.49
N GLU A 82 4.58 19.34 5.20
CA GLU A 82 5.76 18.80 4.50
C GLU A 82 6.69 19.93 4.00
#